data_AF-A0ABD3P2P7-F1
#
_entry.id   AF-A0ABD3P2P7-F1
#
_cell.length_a   1.000
_cell.length_b   1.000
_cell.length_c   1.000
_cell.angle_alpha   90.00
_cell.angle_beta   90.00
_cell.angle_gamma   90.00
#
_symmetry.space_group_name_H-M   'P 1'
#
loop_
_entity.id
_entity.type
_entity.pdbx_description
1 polymer ?
#
loop_
_entity_poly.entity_id
_entity_poly.type
_entity_poly.pdbx_seq_one_letter_code
_entity_poly.pdbx_strand_id
1 'polypeptide(L)'
;MPQQRFPKIEILQIAPHYIQFILSETDTSMANALRRIMIAEVPTLAIDLVEYAENSSVLNDEYIAHRLGLIPIRFMAEGSLKGGDCHTAFLPHQECVCYDRCPRCSVEFELDVNFDKYNQTRPEQERDLSLTVTSRNLISNNMLVSPAHFLNEEEQDESHDEGISIVKLGPGQHLKLKAIARMGISKEHAKWCPVAVATYRFWPEITINQEACSMLTLEQKQELVEACPDRILELDEITGNLVAVENAYEMATFTEDLKVAQNAMKKRPEDDDFVKVVQSQDRFVFSVESTGAMDAEEILMSSLRVLKDKLNYLAAEVEKLKD
;
A
#
# COMPACT_ATOMS: atom_id res chain seq x y z
N MET A 1 -30.64 17.97 -10.48
CA MET A 1 -31.21 17.31 -9.28
C MET A 1 -30.06 16.56 -8.63
N PRO A 2 -29.83 16.60 -7.31
CA PRO A 2 -28.88 15.67 -6.74
C PRO A 2 -29.60 14.33 -6.73
N GLN A 3 -29.41 13.54 -7.78
CA GLN A 3 -29.74 12.12 -7.73
C GLN A 3 -28.96 11.53 -6.55
N GLN A 4 -29.58 10.59 -5.85
CA GLN A 4 -28.90 9.81 -4.84
C GLN A 4 -27.72 9.10 -5.53
N ARG A 5 -26.50 9.54 -5.20
CA ARG A 5 -25.28 8.99 -5.78
C ARG A 5 -24.99 7.66 -5.10
N PHE A 6 -24.77 6.61 -5.88
CA PHE A 6 -24.37 5.31 -5.36
C PHE A 6 -22.94 5.03 -5.82
N PRO A 7 -21.95 5.03 -4.91
CA PRO A 7 -20.57 4.79 -5.29
C PRO A 7 -20.41 3.49 -6.05
N LYS A 8 -19.67 3.53 -7.17
CA LYS A 8 -19.36 2.35 -8.00
C LYS A 8 -17.86 2.14 -8.08
N ILE A 9 -17.44 0.88 -8.03
CA ILE A 9 -16.05 0.46 -8.14
C ILE A 9 -15.89 -0.34 -9.43
N GLU A 10 -14.89 0.05 -10.23
CA GLU A 10 -14.46 -0.69 -11.43
C GLU A 10 -12.98 -1.05 -11.28
N ILE A 11 -12.65 -2.34 -11.34
CA ILE A 11 -11.28 -2.81 -11.15
C ILE A 11 -10.57 -2.75 -12.50
N LEU A 12 -9.43 -2.04 -12.54
CA LEU A 12 -8.57 -1.96 -13.73
C LEU A 12 -7.51 -3.06 -13.71
N GLN A 13 -6.81 -3.20 -12.58
CA GLN A 13 -5.75 -4.17 -12.39
C GLN A 13 -5.81 -4.76 -11.00
N ILE A 14 -5.60 -6.08 -10.91
CA ILE A 14 -5.51 -6.81 -9.66
C ILE A 14 -4.25 -7.69 -9.67
N ALA A 15 -3.41 -7.50 -8.67
CA ALA A 15 -2.24 -8.30 -8.36
C ALA A 15 -2.12 -8.44 -6.83
N PRO A 16 -1.38 -9.43 -6.31
CA PRO A 16 -1.26 -9.64 -4.86
C PRO A 16 -0.78 -8.40 -4.09
N HIS A 17 0.18 -7.66 -4.66
CA HIS A 17 0.78 -6.47 -4.06
C HIS A 17 0.19 -5.16 -4.55
N TYR A 18 -0.60 -5.16 -5.62
CA TYR A 18 -1.07 -3.93 -6.26
C TYR A 18 -2.51 -4.07 -6.75
N ILE A 19 -3.33 -3.10 -6.40
CA ILE A 19 -4.68 -2.97 -6.96
C ILE A 19 -4.90 -1.54 -7.47
N GLN A 20 -5.42 -1.46 -8.68
CA GLN A 20 -5.83 -0.20 -9.30
C GLN A 20 -7.31 -0.28 -9.68
N PHE A 21 -8.10 0.69 -9.21
CA PHE A 21 -9.54 0.72 -9.44
C PHE A 21 -10.06 2.15 -9.57
N ILE A 22 -11.18 2.30 -10.27
CA ILE A 22 -11.90 3.56 -10.43
C ILE A 22 -13.06 3.57 -9.43
N LEU A 23 -13.12 4.62 -8.61
CA LEU A 23 -14.24 4.94 -7.75
C LEU A 23 -15.04 6.08 -8.39
N SER A 24 -16.28 5.81 -8.78
CA SER A 24 -17.17 6.75 -9.46
C SER A 24 -18.45 7.02 -8.67
N GLU A 25 -19.18 8.07 -9.03
CA GLU A 25 -20.44 8.49 -8.38
C GLU A 25 -20.28 8.76 -6.88
N THR A 26 -19.16 9.37 -6.48
CA THR A 26 -18.90 9.70 -5.07
C THR A 26 -18.32 11.10 -4.92
N ASP A 27 -18.18 11.59 -3.70
CA ASP A 27 -17.47 12.84 -3.42
C ASP A 27 -16.04 12.58 -2.92
N THR A 28 -15.24 13.65 -2.89
CA THR A 28 -13.85 13.64 -2.42
C THR A 28 -13.72 13.22 -0.95
N SER A 29 -14.73 13.48 -0.12
CA SER A 29 -14.67 13.13 1.30
C SER A 29 -14.79 11.62 1.49
N MET A 30 -15.64 10.94 0.73
CA MET A 30 -15.74 9.48 0.72
C MET A 30 -14.46 8.82 0.18
N ALA A 31 -13.92 9.31 -0.94
CA ALA A 31 -12.66 8.82 -1.49
C ALA A 31 -11.51 8.97 -0.47
N ASN A 32 -11.38 10.15 0.14
CA ASN A 32 -10.35 10.38 1.16
C ASN A 32 -10.60 9.58 2.45
N ALA A 33 -11.86 9.34 2.84
CA ALA A 33 -12.19 8.48 3.97
C ALA A 33 -11.69 7.05 3.72
N LEU A 34 -12.00 6.48 2.55
CA LEU A 34 -11.52 5.14 2.16
C LEU A 34 -9.99 5.07 2.18
N ARG A 35 -9.32 6.07 1.58
CA ARG A 35 -7.85 6.19 1.61
C ARG A 35 -7.29 6.19 3.04
N ARG A 36 -7.88 6.98 3.93
CA ARG A 36 -7.43 7.10 5.32
C ARG A 36 -7.65 5.81 6.12
N ILE A 37 -8.75 5.10 5.85
CA ILE A 37 -9.04 3.83 6.51
C ILE A 37 -8.02 2.78 6.07
N MET A 38 -7.75 2.65 4.77
CA MET A 38 -6.75 1.73 4.24
C MET A 38 -5.36 1.93 4.87
N ILE A 39 -4.96 3.19 5.11
CA ILE A 39 -3.66 3.50 5.72
C ILE A 39 -3.65 3.28 7.23
N ALA A 40 -4.69 3.72 7.92
CA ALA A 40 -4.61 3.98 9.36
C ALA A 40 -5.38 2.98 10.24
N GLU A 41 -6.39 2.31 9.68
CA GLU A 41 -7.40 1.60 10.49
C GLU A 41 -7.63 0.14 10.08
N VAL A 42 -7.08 -0.30 8.96
CA VAL A 42 -7.05 -1.74 8.64
C VAL A 42 -6.11 -2.43 9.63
N PRO A 43 -6.58 -3.44 10.37
CA PRO A 43 -5.77 -4.13 11.37
C PRO A 43 -4.76 -5.06 10.73
N THR A 44 -3.56 -5.14 11.32
CA THR A 44 -2.49 -6.05 10.90
C THR A 44 -1.76 -6.63 12.12
N LEU A 45 -0.92 -7.65 11.91
CA LEU A 45 -0.02 -8.18 12.92
C LEU A 45 1.35 -7.51 12.80
N ALA A 46 1.93 -7.10 13.93
CA ALA A 46 3.31 -6.64 14.01
C ALA A 46 3.93 -7.02 15.36
N ILE A 47 5.27 -7.10 15.40
CA ILE A 47 6.01 -7.37 16.64
C ILE A 47 5.87 -6.16 17.57
N ASP A 48 5.43 -6.43 18.80
CA ASP A 48 5.17 -5.39 19.79
C ASP A 48 6.10 -5.46 20.99
N LEU A 49 6.29 -6.67 21.53
CA LEU A 49 7.21 -6.89 22.63
C LEU A 49 8.34 -7.82 22.20
N VAL A 50 9.55 -7.53 22.66
CA VAL A 50 10.72 -8.37 22.45
C VAL A 50 11.38 -8.64 23.80
N GLU A 51 11.47 -9.92 24.15
CA GLU A 51 12.11 -10.42 25.37
C GLU A 51 13.48 -10.99 25.00
N TYR A 52 14.55 -10.32 25.45
CA TYR A 52 15.92 -10.78 25.21
C TYR A 52 16.33 -11.79 26.28
N ALA A 53 16.77 -12.96 25.84
CA ALA A 53 17.45 -13.92 26.72
C ALA A 53 18.97 -13.66 26.70
N GLU A 54 19.52 -13.39 25.52
CA GLU A 54 20.92 -13.05 25.34
C GLU A 54 21.10 -12.16 24.10
N ASN A 55 21.82 -11.05 24.24
CA ASN A 55 22.30 -10.26 23.12
C ASN A 55 23.78 -9.91 23.34
N SER A 56 24.66 -10.58 22.60
CA SER A 56 26.09 -10.24 22.52
C SER A 56 26.47 -9.65 21.16
N SER A 57 25.48 -9.23 20.38
CA SER A 57 25.69 -8.58 19.09
C SER A 57 26.21 -7.15 19.23
N VAL A 58 26.54 -6.52 18.10
CA VAL A 58 27.00 -5.13 18.05
C VAL A 58 25.87 -4.12 18.23
N LEU A 59 24.63 -4.51 17.92
CA LEU A 59 23.47 -3.62 18.05
C LEU A 59 22.85 -3.76 19.44
N ASN A 60 22.49 -2.62 20.02
CA ASN A 60 21.74 -2.59 21.27
C ASN A 60 20.33 -3.18 21.09
N ASP A 61 19.77 -3.66 22.18
CA ASP A 61 18.44 -4.29 22.24
C ASP A 61 17.36 -3.42 21.61
N GLU A 62 17.32 -2.12 21.91
CA GLU A 62 16.29 -1.21 21.41
C GLU A 62 16.30 -1.06 19.88
N TYR A 63 17.49 -1.09 19.26
CA TYR A 63 17.61 -1.00 17.81
C TYR A 63 17.13 -2.29 17.14
N ILE A 64 17.47 -3.44 17.71
CA ILE A 64 17.00 -4.74 17.21
C ILE A 64 15.49 -4.83 17.37
N ALA A 65 14.94 -4.45 18.53
CA ALA A 65 13.52 -4.48 18.79
C ALA A 65 12.73 -3.57 17.83
N HIS A 66 13.26 -2.37 17.56
CA HIS A 66 12.67 -1.45 16.58
C HIS A 66 12.68 -2.04 15.17
N ARG A 67 13.78 -2.66 14.74
CA ARG A 67 13.87 -3.32 13.44
C ARG A 67 12.89 -4.49 13.32
N LEU A 68 12.82 -5.35 14.34
CA LEU A 68 11.88 -6.46 14.42
C LEU A 68 10.42 -5.96 14.32
N GLY A 69 10.11 -4.85 15.01
CA GLY A 69 8.80 -4.22 14.96
C GLY A 69 8.35 -3.82 13.56
N LEU A 70 9.28 -3.46 12.67
CA LEU A 70 8.99 -3.02 11.30
C LEU A 70 9.00 -4.16 10.27
N ILE A 71 9.26 -5.40 10.67
CA ILE A 71 9.15 -6.55 9.77
C ILE A 71 7.65 -6.82 9.54
N PRO A 72 7.16 -6.76 8.28
CA PRO A 72 5.77 -7.07 7.99
C PRO A 72 5.49 -8.54 8.32
N ILE A 73 4.44 -8.79 9.09
CA ILE A 73 3.98 -10.14 9.43
C ILE A 73 2.71 -10.43 8.65
N ARG A 74 2.72 -11.55 7.93
CA ARG A 74 1.58 -12.05 7.17
C ARG A 74 0.78 -13.03 8.01
N PHE A 75 -0.53 -12.88 7.97
CA PHE A 75 -1.48 -13.92 8.36
C PHE A 75 -2.01 -14.59 7.10
N MET A 76 -1.87 -15.91 7.01
CA MET A 76 -2.22 -16.71 5.84
C MET A 76 -3.42 -17.60 6.13
N ALA A 77 -4.24 -17.84 5.10
CA ALA A 77 -5.25 -18.89 5.15
C ALA A 77 -4.60 -20.28 4.98
N GLU A 78 -5.23 -21.32 5.53
CA GLU A 78 -4.74 -22.70 5.37
C GLU A 78 -4.60 -23.07 3.88
N GLY A 79 -3.38 -23.40 3.44
CA GLY A 79 -3.08 -23.81 2.07
C GLY A 79 -2.97 -22.68 1.04
N SER A 80 -2.80 -21.42 1.45
CA SER A 80 -2.57 -20.29 0.55
C SER A 80 -1.49 -19.36 1.07
N LEU A 81 -0.62 -18.83 0.18
CA LEU A 81 0.38 -17.82 0.51
C LEU A 81 -0.20 -16.38 0.62
N LYS A 82 -1.50 -16.23 0.35
CA LYS A 82 -2.22 -14.95 0.35
C LYS A 82 -2.32 -14.38 1.75
N GLY A 83 -2.03 -13.09 1.89
CA GLY A 83 -2.20 -12.36 3.15
C GLY A 83 -3.65 -12.00 3.39
N GLY A 84 -4.24 -12.51 4.46
CA GLY A 84 -5.64 -12.32 4.83
C GLY A 84 -5.87 -11.31 5.96
N ASP A 85 -7.14 -10.91 6.16
CA ASP A 85 -7.56 -10.11 7.31
C ASP A 85 -7.46 -10.90 8.63
N CYS A 86 -6.60 -10.43 9.54
CA CYS A 86 -6.35 -11.06 10.83
C CYS A 86 -7.44 -10.77 11.89
N HIS A 87 -8.38 -9.86 11.62
CA HIS A 87 -9.48 -9.50 12.53
C HIS A 87 -10.34 -10.70 12.95
N THR A 88 -10.51 -11.69 12.07
CA THR A 88 -11.32 -12.88 12.39
C THR A 88 -10.59 -13.89 13.24
N ALA A 89 -9.25 -13.92 13.16
CA ALA A 89 -8.41 -14.89 13.83
C ALA A 89 -7.90 -14.40 15.19
N PHE A 90 -7.67 -13.09 15.33
CA PHE A 90 -7.10 -12.49 16.52
C PHE A 90 -8.01 -11.42 17.12
N LEU A 91 -8.06 -11.37 18.45
CA LEU A 91 -8.68 -10.26 19.16
C LEU A 91 -7.66 -9.17 19.48
N PRO A 92 -8.05 -7.89 19.42
CA PRO A 92 -7.22 -6.82 19.95
C PRO A 92 -6.88 -7.10 21.41
N HIS A 93 -5.64 -6.84 21.82
CA HIS A 93 -5.21 -7.13 23.19
C HIS A 93 -6.08 -6.41 24.24
N GLN A 94 -6.56 -5.20 23.94
CA GLN A 94 -7.44 -4.41 24.81
C GLN A 94 -8.83 -5.05 25.04
N GLU A 95 -9.30 -5.87 24.08
CA GLU A 95 -10.57 -6.57 24.16
C GLU A 95 -10.42 -8.00 24.70
N CYS A 96 -9.18 -8.44 24.92
CA CYS A 96 -8.90 -9.78 25.41
C CYS A 96 -9.00 -9.84 26.94
N VAL A 97 -9.67 -10.88 27.46
CA VAL A 97 -9.85 -11.10 28.91
C VAL A 97 -8.64 -11.82 29.55
N CYS A 98 -7.55 -12.03 28.80
CA CYS A 98 -6.36 -12.71 29.34
C CYS A 98 -5.52 -11.78 30.23
N TYR A 99 -4.87 -12.33 31.25
CA TYR A 99 -4.00 -11.57 32.17
C TYR A 99 -2.66 -11.14 31.57
N ASP A 100 -2.16 -11.88 30.58
CA ASP A 100 -0.83 -11.62 30.00
C ASP A 100 -0.84 -11.90 28.48
N ARG A 101 -0.76 -13.17 28.10
CA ARG A 101 -0.73 -13.61 26.68
C ARG A 101 -1.57 -14.85 26.49
N CYS A 102 -2.28 -14.91 25.35
CA CYS A 102 -2.99 -16.10 24.93
C CYS A 102 -2.89 -16.29 23.41
N PRO A 103 -3.11 -17.52 22.91
CA PRO A 103 -3.03 -17.80 21.47
C PRO A 103 -4.03 -17.02 20.60
N ARG A 104 -5.04 -16.38 21.22
CA ARG A 104 -6.05 -15.56 20.52
C ARG A 104 -5.68 -14.09 20.38
N CYS A 105 -4.74 -13.58 21.17
CA CYS A 105 -4.37 -12.16 21.14
C CYS A 105 -2.92 -11.91 20.74
N SER A 106 -2.09 -12.96 20.69
CA SER A 106 -0.67 -12.83 20.40
C SER A 106 -0.08 -14.07 19.74
N VAL A 107 0.94 -13.85 18.92
CA VAL A 107 1.77 -14.88 18.28
C VAL A 107 3.19 -14.73 18.80
N GLU A 108 3.87 -15.84 19.06
CA GLU A 108 5.25 -15.82 19.57
C GLU A 108 6.22 -16.29 18.48
N PHE A 109 7.31 -15.57 18.35
CA PHE A 109 8.44 -15.89 17.48
C PHE A 109 9.68 -16.13 18.33
N GLU A 110 10.41 -17.19 18.05
CA GLU A 110 11.70 -17.47 18.66
C GLU A 110 12.83 -17.22 17.66
N LEU A 111 13.89 -16.55 18.13
CA LEU A 111 15.12 -16.32 17.38
C LEU A 111 16.28 -16.77 18.26
N ASP A 112 17.02 -17.79 17.82
CA ASP A 112 18.21 -18.32 18.51
C ASP A 112 19.29 -18.55 17.45
N VAL A 113 20.20 -17.58 17.31
CA VAL A 113 21.28 -17.62 16.31
C VAL A 113 22.62 -17.37 16.97
N ASN A 114 23.43 -18.43 17.02
CA ASN A 114 24.80 -18.41 17.54
C ASN A 114 25.81 -18.52 16.39
N PHE A 115 26.73 -17.55 16.28
CA PHE A 115 27.69 -17.51 15.19
C PHE A 115 28.51 -18.80 15.09
N ASP A 116 29.14 -19.26 16.17
CA ASP A 116 30.09 -20.37 16.13
C ASP A 116 29.41 -21.70 15.77
N LYS A 117 28.15 -21.89 16.19
CA LYS A 117 27.35 -23.07 15.82
C LYS A 117 26.96 -23.04 14.34
N TYR A 118 26.45 -21.91 13.85
CA TYR A 118 26.05 -21.76 12.45
C TYR A 118 27.25 -21.76 11.50
N ASN A 119 28.41 -21.27 11.94
CA ASN A 119 29.60 -21.20 11.11
C ASN A 119 30.15 -22.59 10.76
N GLN A 120 29.96 -23.59 11.64
CA GLN A 120 30.35 -24.98 11.38
C GLN A 120 29.58 -25.60 10.21
N THR A 121 28.34 -25.17 9.99
CA THR A 121 27.49 -25.67 8.89
C THR A 121 27.75 -24.97 7.56
N ARG A 122 28.53 -23.87 7.54
CA ARG A 122 28.80 -23.09 6.33
C ARG A 122 29.96 -23.67 5.48
N PRO A 123 29.93 -23.45 4.15
CA PRO A 123 31.05 -23.75 3.27
C PRO A 123 32.33 -23.07 3.75
N GLU A 124 33.49 -23.71 3.57
CA GLU A 124 34.78 -23.19 4.07
C GLU A 124 35.10 -21.77 3.60
N GLN A 125 34.64 -21.40 2.40
CA GLN A 125 34.84 -20.08 1.79
C GLN A 125 34.09 -18.95 2.51
N GLU A 126 33.04 -19.27 3.27
CA GLU A 126 32.20 -18.27 3.95
C GLU A 126 32.45 -18.20 5.46
N ARG A 127 33.36 -19.02 5.98
CA ARG A 127 33.58 -19.14 7.43
C ARG A 127 34.20 -17.91 8.07
N ASP A 128 34.89 -17.10 7.27
CA ASP A 128 35.52 -15.86 7.70
C ASP A 128 34.57 -14.65 7.58
N LEU A 129 33.37 -14.84 7.02
CA LEU A 129 32.39 -13.78 6.83
C LEU A 129 31.47 -13.64 8.06
N SER A 130 31.01 -12.41 8.30
CA SER A 130 29.96 -12.15 9.31
C SER A 130 28.69 -12.92 8.97
N LEU A 131 27.99 -13.44 9.98
CA LEU A 131 26.69 -14.07 9.82
C LEU A 131 25.59 -13.01 9.83
N THR A 132 24.81 -12.92 8.76
CA THR A 132 23.64 -12.03 8.75
C THR A 132 22.46 -12.78 9.33
N VAL A 133 21.90 -12.27 10.43
CA VAL A 133 20.63 -12.73 10.98
C VAL A 133 19.51 -12.08 10.19
N THR A 134 18.62 -12.88 9.62
CA THR A 134 17.50 -12.41 8.81
C THR A 134 16.16 -12.78 9.44
N SER A 135 15.10 -12.21 8.91
CA SER A 135 13.72 -12.51 9.29
C SER A 135 13.32 -13.97 9.07
N ARG A 136 14.01 -14.74 8.20
CA ARG A 136 13.80 -16.19 8.04
C ARG A 136 14.20 -16.99 9.28
N ASN A 137 15.07 -16.43 10.13
CA ASN A 137 15.46 -17.07 11.38
C ASN A 137 14.38 -16.94 12.47
N LEU A 138 13.32 -16.15 12.26
CA LEU A 138 12.19 -16.05 13.19
C LEU A 138 11.28 -17.26 13.05
N ILE A 139 11.26 -18.11 14.06
CA ILE A 139 10.42 -19.31 14.09
C ILE A 139 9.12 -18.99 14.81
N SER A 140 8.01 -19.00 14.07
CA SER A 140 6.67 -18.76 14.63
C SER A 140 6.14 -19.99 15.36
N ASN A 141 5.39 -19.78 16.44
CA ASN A 141 4.61 -20.82 17.10
C ASN A 141 3.31 -21.17 16.35
N ASN A 142 2.89 -20.34 15.39
CA ASN A 142 1.66 -20.52 14.61
C ASN A 142 2.01 -20.68 13.13
N MET A 143 1.60 -21.80 12.52
CA MET A 143 1.86 -22.10 11.10
C MET A 143 1.20 -21.12 10.12
N LEU A 144 0.13 -20.43 10.55
CA LEU A 144 -0.59 -19.46 9.72
C LEU A 144 0.06 -18.07 9.73
N VAL A 145 1.07 -17.87 10.57
CA VAL A 145 1.68 -16.55 10.76
C VAL A 145 3.18 -16.65 10.53
N SER A 146 3.65 -15.88 9.56
CA SER A 146 5.06 -15.82 9.21
C SER A 146 5.44 -14.41 8.78
N PRO A 147 6.73 -14.05 8.87
CA PRO A 147 7.21 -12.83 8.24
C PRO A 147 6.91 -12.84 6.73
N ALA A 148 6.48 -11.69 6.18
CA ALA A 148 6.26 -11.53 4.75
C ALA A 148 7.61 -11.41 4.04
N HIS A 149 7.93 -12.36 3.15
CA HIS A 149 9.18 -12.38 2.38
C HIS A 149 8.95 -12.32 0.89
N PHE A 150 8.06 -13.18 0.39
CA PHE A 150 7.76 -13.30 -1.03
C PHE A 150 6.27 -13.14 -1.25
N LEU A 151 5.90 -12.65 -2.42
CA LEU A 151 4.52 -12.40 -2.80
C LEU A 151 3.83 -13.70 -3.24
N ASN A 152 4.57 -14.58 -3.92
CA ASN A 152 4.09 -15.86 -4.42
C ASN A 152 5.18 -16.94 -4.35
N GLU A 153 4.78 -18.18 -4.60
CA GLU A 153 5.69 -19.34 -4.58
C GLU A 153 6.74 -19.25 -5.70
N GLU A 154 6.39 -18.68 -6.85
CA GLU A 154 7.31 -18.47 -7.98
C GLU A 154 8.47 -17.53 -7.62
N GLU A 155 8.17 -16.36 -7.02
CA GLU A 155 9.20 -15.44 -6.54
C GLU A 155 10.03 -16.07 -5.43
N GLN A 156 9.40 -16.84 -4.54
CA GLN A 156 10.13 -17.56 -3.50
C GLN A 156 11.17 -18.53 -4.08
N ASP A 157 10.80 -19.29 -5.12
CA ASP A 157 11.66 -20.28 -5.77
C ASP A 157 12.76 -19.65 -6.63
N GLU A 158 12.49 -18.50 -7.25
CA GLU A 158 13.46 -17.77 -8.08
C GLU A 158 14.40 -16.87 -7.25
N SER A 159 13.99 -16.48 -6.04
CA SER A 159 14.76 -15.56 -5.21
C SER A 159 15.98 -16.21 -4.55
N HIS A 160 17.12 -15.52 -4.64
CA HIS A 160 18.28 -15.78 -3.78
C HIS A 160 18.24 -14.98 -2.47
N ASP A 161 17.13 -14.31 -2.17
CA ASP A 161 17.00 -13.48 -0.98
C ASP A 161 16.85 -14.35 0.27
N GLU A 162 17.63 -14.07 1.31
CA GLU A 162 17.58 -14.74 2.61
C GLU A 162 16.61 -14.05 3.59
N GLY A 163 15.88 -13.03 3.12
CA GLY A 163 14.91 -12.25 3.89
C GLY A 163 15.48 -10.96 4.45
N ILE A 164 14.66 -10.23 5.19
CA ILE A 164 14.99 -8.92 5.74
C ILE A 164 16.11 -9.05 6.77
N SER A 165 17.24 -8.39 6.52
CA SER A 165 18.38 -8.36 7.43
C SER A 165 18.06 -7.64 8.73
N ILE A 166 18.35 -8.27 9.87
CA ILE A 166 18.10 -7.74 11.22
C ILE A 166 19.40 -7.20 11.82
N VAL A 167 20.41 -8.06 11.95
CA VAL A 167 21.71 -7.74 12.53
C VAL A 167 22.80 -8.64 11.93
N LYS A 168 24.06 -8.22 11.99
CA LYS A 168 25.21 -9.05 11.64
C LYS A 168 25.94 -9.48 12.91
N LEU A 169 26.27 -10.77 12.98
CA LEU A 169 27.02 -11.38 14.07
C LEU A 169 28.44 -11.70 13.61
N GLY A 170 29.40 -11.50 14.51
CA GLY A 170 30.78 -11.95 14.39
C GLY A 170 31.10 -13.16 15.27
N PRO A 171 32.35 -13.66 15.23
CA PRO A 171 32.81 -14.78 16.04
C PRO A 171 32.51 -14.62 17.53
N GLY A 172 31.99 -15.69 18.17
CA GLY A 172 31.61 -15.67 19.58
C GLY A 172 30.30 -14.95 19.92
N GLN A 173 29.63 -14.29 18.95
CA GLN A 173 28.37 -13.59 19.22
C GLN A 173 27.15 -14.51 19.09
N HIS A 174 26.15 -14.20 19.89
CA HIS A 174 24.91 -14.95 20.05
C HIS A 174 23.75 -13.99 20.26
N LEU A 175 22.67 -14.21 19.51
CA LEU A 175 21.42 -13.49 19.67
C LEU A 175 20.31 -14.50 19.96
N LYS A 176 19.73 -14.39 21.15
CA LYS A 176 18.59 -15.19 21.60
C LYS A 176 17.49 -14.31 22.16
N LEU A 177 16.33 -14.31 21.51
CA LEU A 177 15.17 -13.52 21.92
C LEU A 177 13.85 -14.21 21.59
N LYS A 178 12.80 -13.74 22.25
CA LYS A 178 11.40 -14.03 21.91
C LYS A 178 10.71 -12.75 21.50
N ALA A 179 10.07 -12.75 20.35
CA ALA A 179 9.29 -11.63 19.85
C ALA A 179 7.80 -11.97 19.87
N ILE A 180 6.98 -11.06 20.37
CA ILE A 180 5.54 -11.24 20.54
C ILE A 180 4.84 -10.31 19.57
N ALA A 181 4.16 -10.87 18.58
CA ALA A 181 3.34 -10.12 17.65
C ALA A 181 1.90 -10.01 18.14
N ARG A 182 1.32 -8.82 17.94
CA ARG A 182 -0.04 -8.48 18.33
C ARG A 182 -0.76 -7.79 17.17
N MET A 183 -2.06 -7.98 17.13
CA MET A 183 -2.92 -7.25 16.21
C MET A 183 -3.06 -5.80 16.68
N GLY A 184 -2.89 -4.87 15.76
CA GLY A 184 -3.04 -3.43 16.01
C GLY A 184 -3.38 -2.67 14.74
N ILE A 185 -3.54 -1.35 14.88
CA ILE A 185 -3.84 -0.45 13.76
C ILE A 185 -2.77 0.63 13.62
N SER A 186 -2.57 1.10 12.40
CA SER A 186 -1.52 2.07 12.05
C SER A 186 -1.67 3.44 12.76
N LYS A 187 -2.88 3.79 13.21
CA LYS A 187 -3.09 4.97 14.10
C LYS A 187 -2.29 4.91 15.39
N GLU A 188 -2.05 3.72 15.94
CA GLU A 188 -1.25 3.56 17.15
C GLU A 188 0.25 3.64 16.82
N HIS A 189 0.66 2.95 15.76
CA HIS A 189 2.03 3.00 15.26
C HIS A 189 2.11 2.56 13.79
N ALA A 190 2.95 3.22 12.99
CA ALA A 190 3.10 2.95 11.55
C ALA A 190 3.53 1.51 11.20
N LYS A 191 4.01 0.73 12.17
CA LYS A 191 4.38 -0.68 11.99
C LYS A 191 3.19 -1.58 11.63
N TRP A 192 1.97 -1.14 11.97
CA TRP A 192 0.73 -1.81 11.61
C TRP A 192 0.12 -1.29 10.30
N CYS A 193 0.86 -0.51 9.51
CA CYS A 193 0.38 -0.04 8.20
C CYS A 193 0.44 -1.19 7.18
N PRO A 194 -0.70 -1.65 6.63
CA PRO A 194 -0.71 -2.74 5.65
C PRO A 194 -0.23 -2.29 4.27
N VAL A 195 -0.34 -1.00 3.97
CA VAL A 195 -0.04 -0.42 2.65
C VAL A 195 1.32 0.25 2.63
N ALA A 196 2.06 0.04 1.55
CA ALA A 196 3.24 0.84 1.22
C ALA A 196 2.78 2.19 0.65
N VAL A 197 1.80 2.17 -0.25
CA VAL A 197 1.21 3.35 -0.87
C VAL A 197 -0.30 3.16 -0.96
N ALA A 198 -1.08 4.15 -0.54
CA ALA A 198 -2.50 4.22 -0.85
C ALA A 198 -2.86 5.66 -1.23
N THR A 199 -3.08 5.86 -2.52
CA THR A 199 -3.34 7.19 -3.09
C THR A 199 -4.48 7.12 -4.09
N TYR A 200 -5.02 8.29 -4.42
CA TYR A 200 -5.95 8.43 -5.52
C TYR A 200 -5.63 9.69 -6.30
N ARG A 201 -5.96 9.66 -7.59
CA ARG A 201 -5.90 10.79 -8.51
C ARG A 201 -7.30 11.12 -9.01
N PHE A 202 -7.55 12.39 -9.30
CA PHE A 202 -8.78 12.81 -9.94
C PHE A 202 -8.76 12.38 -11.40
N TRP A 203 -9.90 11.90 -11.90
CA TRP A 203 -10.02 11.60 -13.32
C TRP A 203 -9.87 12.90 -14.14
N PRO A 204 -9.02 12.95 -15.19
CA PRO A 204 -8.90 14.12 -16.04
C PRO A 204 -10.06 14.17 -17.05
N GLU A 205 -10.86 15.23 -16.99
CA GLU A 205 -11.83 15.58 -18.01
C GLU A 205 -11.16 16.48 -19.05
N ILE A 206 -10.78 15.87 -20.17
CA ILE A 206 -10.12 16.56 -21.29
C ILE A 206 -11.21 16.97 -22.29
N THR A 207 -11.44 18.26 -22.42
CA THR A 207 -12.33 18.84 -23.43
C THR A 207 -11.50 19.56 -24.48
N ILE A 208 -11.61 19.13 -25.74
CA ILE A 208 -10.91 19.73 -26.88
C ILE A 208 -11.93 20.53 -27.69
N ASN A 209 -11.67 21.83 -27.87
CA ASN A 209 -12.50 22.69 -28.70
C ASN A 209 -12.08 22.54 -30.18
N GLN A 210 -12.73 21.61 -30.89
CA GLN A 210 -12.46 21.32 -32.30
C GLN A 210 -12.56 22.56 -33.21
N GLU A 211 -13.49 23.48 -32.93
CA GLU A 211 -13.68 24.70 -33.74
C GLU A 211 -12.48 25.64 -33.60
N ALA A 212 -12.04 25.88 -32.36
CA ALA A 212 -10.85 26.69 -32.10
C ALA A 212 -9.58 26.02 -32.65
N CYS A 213 -9.45 24.70 -32.48
CA CYS A 213 -8.32 23.94 -32.99
C CYS A 213 -8.26 23.91 -34.52
N SER A 214 -9.39 24.04 -35.23
CA SER A 214 -9.39 24.10 -36.70
C SER A 214 -8.76 25.39 -37.27
N MET A 215 -8.68 26.45 -36.46
CA MET A 215 -8.04 27.71 -36.82
C MET A 215 -6.51 27.69 -36.62
N LEU A 216 -5.97 26.67 -35.96
CA LEU A 216 -4.54 26.52 -35.71
C LEU A 216 -3.81 25.86 -36.88
N THR A 217 -2.55 26.25 -37.10
CA THR A 217 -1.68 25.57 -38.07
C THR A 217 -1.26 24.19 -37.54
N LEU A 218 -0.81 23.31 -38.44
CA LEU A 218 -0.31 21.99 -38.06
C LEU A 218 0.86 22.06 -37.06
N GLU A 219 1.76 23.05 -37.25
CA GLU A 219 2.89 23.31 -36.36
C GLU A 219 2.43 23.71 -34.94
N GLN A 220 1.41 24.56 -34.84
CA GLN A 220 0.84 24.95 -33.54
C GLN A 220 0.14 23.78 -32.83
N LYS A 221 -0.52 22.91 -33.59
CA LYS A 221 -1.11 21.67 -33.04
C LYS A 221 -0.02 20.73 -32.51
N GLN A 222 1.10 20.62 -33.21
CA GLN A 222 2.23 19.81 -32.76
C GLN A 222 2.91 20.42 -31.53
N GLU A 223 3.05 21.74 -31.47
CA GLU A 223 3.56 22.44 -30.28
C GLU A 223 2.66 22.20 -29.05
N LEU A 224 1.32 22.11 -29.21
CA LEU A 224 0.41 21.76 -28.12
C LEU A 224 0.59 20.31 -27.62
N VAL A 225 0.88 19.38 -28.52
CA VAL A 225 1.18 17.98 -28.16
C VAL A 225 2.51 17.90 -27.42
N GLU A 226 3.55 18.58 -27.93
CA GLU A 226 4.89 18.60 -27.33
C GLU A 226 4.94 19.38 -26.01
N ALA A 227 4.10 20.39 -25.85
CA ALA A 227 3.97 21.16 -24.61
C ALA A 227 3.39 20.32 -23.46
N CYS A 228 2.69 19.22 -23.76
CA CYS A 228 2.21 18.30 -22.73
C CYS A 228 3.30 17.28 -22.39
N PRO A 229 3.96 17.38 -21.22
CA PRO A 229 4.99 16.41 -20.82
C PRO A 229 4.42 14.98 -20.70
N ASP A 230 3.13 14.88 -20.41
CA ASP A 230 2.40 13.65 -20.15
C ASP A 230 1.80 13.01 -21.41
N ARG A 231 1.99 13.62 -22.59
CA ARG A 231 1.48 13.15 -23.89
C ARG A 231 0.00 12.74 -23.86
N ILE A 232 -0.85 13.53 -23.20
CA ILE A 232 -2.30 13.25 -23.11
C ILE A 232 -3.06 13.55 -24.41
N LEU A 233 -2.39 14.16 -25.38
CA LEU A 233 -2.92 14.57 -26.68
C LEU A 233 -2.16 13.87 -27.79
N GLU A 234 -2.90 13.42 -28.81
CA GLU A 234 -2.36 12.88 -30.05
C GLU A 234 -2.99 13.59 -31.26
N LEU A 235 -2.27 13.57 -32.37
CA LEU A 235 -2.80 14.03 -33.66
C LEU A 235 -3.33 12.82 -34.42
N ASP A 236 -4.58 12.88 -34.84
CA ASP A 236 -5.14 11.88 -35.74
C ASP A 236 -4.44 11.96 -37.11
N GLU A 237 -3.82 10.86 -37.53
CA GLU A 237 -3.07 10.75 -38.79
C GLU A 237 -3.93 11.04 -40.02
N ILE A 238 -5.26 10.82 -39.93
CA ILE A 238 -6.18 10.95 -41.06
C ILE A 238 -6.79 12.35 -41.13
N THR A 239 -7.23 12.89 -40.00
CA THR A 239 -7.95 14.17 -39.96
C THR A 239 -7.06 15.36 -39.61
N GLY A 240 -5.86 15.13 -39.06
CA GLY A 240 -4.98 16.18 -38.55
C GLY A 240 -5.58 16.95 -37.36
N ASN A 241 -6.56 16.35 -36.68
CA ASN A 241 -7.21 16.92 -35.50
C ASN A 241 -6.57 16.42 -34.21
N LEU A 242 -6.66 17.24 -33.17
CA LEU A 242 -6.24 16.88 -31.82
C LEU A 242 -7.28 15.94 -31.20
N VAL A 243 -6.80 14.82 -30.68
CA VAL A 243 -7.58 13.80 -29.98
C VAL A 243 -6.92 13.54 -28.63
N ALA A 244 -7.72 13.24 -27.59
CA ALA A 244 -7.20 12.84 -26.31
C ALA A 244 -6.84 11.34 -26.33
N VAL A 245 -5.71 10.97 -25.73
CA VAL A 245 -5.28 9.56 -25.64
C VAL A 245 -6.25 8.77 -24.77
N GLU A 246 -6.56 7.53 -25.16
CA GLU A 246 -7.53 6.67 -24.45
C GLU A 246 -7.17 6.47 -22.95
N ASN A 247 -5.88 6.33 -22.64
CA ASN A 247 -5.36 6.14 -21.27
C ASN A 247 -4.77 7.41 -20.64
N ALA A 248 -5.23 8.60 -21.07
CA ALA A 248 -4.73 9.86 -20.53
C ALA A 248 -4.86 9.98 -19.00
N TYR A 249 -5.78 9.24 -18.37
CA TYR A 249 -5.96 9.20 -16.91
C TYR A 249 -4.77 8.63 -16.13
N GLU A 250 -3.90 7.84 -16.76
CA GLU A 250 -2.71 7.28 -16.09
C GLU A 250 -1.56 8.27 -16.03
N MET A 251 -1.46 9.13 -17.03
CA MET A 251 -0.30 10.02 -17.25
C MET A 251 -0.61 11.47 -16.89
N ALA A 252 -1.88 11.90 -16.90
CA ALA A 252 -2.22 13.30 -16.68
C ALA A 252 -1.79 13.80 -15.29
N THR A 253 -0.86 14.75 -15.28
CA THR A 253 -0.31 15.36 -14.05
C THR A 253 -0.86 16.76 -13.76
N PHE A 254 -1.95 17.17 -14.43
CA PHE A 254 -2.58 18.50 -14.28
C PHE A 254 -1.57 19.67 -14.30
N THR A 255 -0.55 19.60 -15.15
CA THR A 255 0.48 20.64 -15.22
C THR A 255 -0.05 21.92 -15.85
N GLU A 256 0.57 23.05 -15.50
CA GLU A 256 0.21 24.35 -16.08
C GLU A 256 0.88 24.58 -17.46
N ASP A 257 1.71 23.67 -17.94
CA ASP A 257 2.47 23.82 -19.19
C ASP A 257 1.56 23.98 -20.41
N LEU A 258 0.51 23.15 -20.47
CA LEU A 258 -0.55 23.26 -21.49
C LEU A 258 -1.25 24.62 -21.43
N LYS A 259 -1.43 25.20 -20.25
CA LYS A 259 -2.07 26.50 -20.09
C LYS A 259 -1.16 27.63 -20.56
N VAL A 260 0.14 27.53 -20.30
CA VAL A 260 1.15 28.49 -20.77
C VAL A 260 1.26 28.45 -22.30
N ALA A 261 1.37 27.26 -22.89
CA ALA A 261 1.46 27.09 -24.35
C ALA A 261 0.22 27.66 -25.06
N GLN A 262 -0.98 27.34 -24.56
CA GLN A 262 -2.22 27.84 -25.14
C GLN A 262 -2.34 29.37 -25.02
N ASN A 263 -1.94 29.97 -23.90
CA ASN A 263 -1.96 31.42 -23.73
C ASN A 263 -1.02 32.16 -24.69
N ALA A 264 0.10 31.55 -25.08
CA ALA A 264 1.00 32.11 -26.10
C ALA A 264 0.38 32.09 -27.51
N MET A 265 -0.50 31.12 -27.79
CA MET A 265 -1.16 30.95 -29.09
C MET A 265 -2.46 31.76 -29.23
N LYS A 266 -3.06 32.19 -28.11
CA LYS A 266 -4.26 33.01 -28.11
C LYS A 266 -4.00 34.41 -28.67
N LYS A 267 -4.90 34.89 -29.53
CA LYS A 267 -4.82 36.26 -30.07
C LYS A 267 -5.19 37.30 -29.01
N ARG A 268 -6.13 36.97 -28.14
CA ARG A 268 -6.52 37.78 -26.98
C ARG A 268 -6.51 36.93 -25.71
N PRO A 269 -6.18 37.50 -24.55
CA PRO A 269 -6.20 36.78 -23.27
C PRO A 269 -7.59 36.21 -22.91
N GLU A 270 -8.64 36.79 -23.49
CA GLU A 270 -10.05 36.45 -23.23
C GLU A 270 -10.60 35.35 -24.16
N ASP A 271 -9.85 34.92 -25.16
CA ASP A 271 -10.28 33.85 -26.05
C ASP A 271 -10.28 32.51 -25.27
N ASP A 272 -11.19 31.59 -25.63
CA ASP A 272 -11.32 30.28 -24.96
C ASP A 272 -10.06 29.41 -25.11
N ASP A 273 -9.81 28.54 -24.13
CA ASP A 273 -8.76 27.52 -24.21
C ASP A 273 -9.06 26.51 -25.34
N PHE A 274 -8.03 26.10 -26.07
CA PHE A 274 -8.12 25.06 -27.11
C PHE A 274 -8.35 23.67 -26.51
N VAL A 275 -7.67 23.40 -25.40
CA VAL A 275 -7.71 22.16 -24.63
C VAL A 275 -7.87 22.52 -23.16
N LYS A 276 -9.00 22.09 -22.59
CA LYS A 276 -9.29 22.26 -21.18
C LYS A 276 -9.14 20.93 -20.46
N VAL A 277 -8.26 20.87 -19.48
CA VAL A 277 -8.07 19.71 -18.60
C VAL A 277 -8.60 20.06 -17.22
N VAL A 278 -9.67 19.40 -16.78
CA VAL A 278 -10.30 19.65 -15.47
C VAL A 278 -10.27 18.39 -14.62
N GLN A 279 -10.14 18.55 -13.31
CA GLN A 279 -10.29 17.46 -12.36
C GLN A 279 -11.77 17.11 -12.22
N SER A 280 -12.13 15.86 -12.51
CA SER A 280 -13.48 15.36 -12.24
C SER A 280 -13.78 15.39 -10.74
N GLN A 281 -15.00 15.76 -10.35
CA GLN A 281 -15.37 15.86 -8.93
C GLN A 281 -15.96 14.57 -8.37
N ASP A 282 -16.28 13.61 -9.23
CA ASP A 282 -16.99 12.38 -8.86
C ASP A 282 -16.33 11.08 -9.32
N ARG A 283 -15.20 11.16 -10.01
CA ARG A 283 -14.42 10.02 -10.50
C ARG A 283 -12.97 10.09 -10.03
N PHE A 284 -12.51 9.02 -9.40
CA PHE A 284 -11.20 8.90 -8.78
C PHE A 284 -10.51 7.60 -9.22
N VAL A 285 -9.23 7.67 -9.56
CA VAL A 285 -8.40 6.50 -9.86
C VAL A 285 -7.55 6.21 -8.62
N PHE A 286 -7.81 5.08 -7.96
CA PHE A 286 -7.06 4.63 -6.80
C PHE A 286 -5.91 3.72 -7.22
N SER A 287 -4.78 3.89 -6.54
CA SER A 287 -3.62 3.00 -6.60
C SER A 287 -3.25 2.61 -5.18
N VAL A 288 -3.29 1.31 -4.89
CA VAL A 288 -2.99 0.75 -3.57
C VAL A 288 -1.94 -0.34 -3.70
N GLU A 289 -0.82 -0.13 -3.03
CA GLU A 289 0.32 -1.04 -2.93
C GLU A 289 0.40 -1.61 -1.52
N SER A 290 0.49 -2.93 -1.41
CA SER A 290 0.65 -3.63 -0.14
C SER A 290 2.13 -3.72 0.28
N THR A 291 2.36 -3.78 1.59
CA THR A 291 3.65 -4.16 2.19
C THR A 291 3.96 -5.66 2.13
N GLY A 292 3.00 -6.48 1.69
CA GLY A 292 3.08 -7.95 1.69
C GLY A 292 2.56 -8.62 2.96
N ALA A 293 2.12 -7.85 3.96
CA ALA A 293 1.45 -8.38 5.15
C ALA A 293 0.02 -8.86 4.87
N MET A 294 -0.66 -8.23 3.91
CA MET A 294 -2.03 -8.52 3.48
C MET A 294 -2.14 -8.27 1.98
N ASP A 295 -2.92 -9.04 1.23
CA ASP A 295 -3.08 -8.79 -0.21
C ASP A 295 -3.81 -7.46 -0.47
N ALA A 296 -3.50 -6.79 -1.58
CA ALA A 296 -4.04 -5.47 -1.89
C ALA A 296 -5.58 -5.46 -2.03
N GLU A 297 -6.14 -6.54 -2.58
CA GLU A 297 -7.58 -6.82 -2.61
C GLU A 297 -8.18 -6.85 -1.20
N GLU A 298 -7.54 -7.59 -0.31
CA GLU A 298 -8.05 -7.81 1.05
C GLU A 298 -7.98 -6.52 1.89
N ILE A 299 -6.98 -5.66 1.64
CA ILE A 299 -6.90 -4.32 2.24
C ILE A 299 -8.13 -3.49 1.86
N LEU A 300 -8.53 -3.51 0.59
CA LEU A 300 -9.70 -2.78 0.13
C LEU A 300 -10.97 -3.33 0.79
N MET A 301 -11.15 -4.66 0.82
CA MET A 301 -12.29 -5.31 1.46
C MET A 301 -12.36 -5.02 2.97
N SER A 302 -11.22 -5.13 3.66
CA SER A 302 -11.09 -4.82 5.08
C SER A 302 -11.41 -3.35 5.38
N SER A 303 -10.99 -2.42 4.51
CA SER A 303 -11.29 -1.00 4.69
C SER A 303 -12.78 -0.70 4.58
N LEU A 304 -13.50 -1.36 3.65
CA LEU A 304 -14.95 -1.23 3.52
C LEU A 304 -15.68 -1.83 4.72
N ARG A 305 -15.17 -2.95 5.26
CA ARG A 305 -15.67 -3.56 6.50
C ARG A 305 -15.54 -2.60 7.68
N VAL A 306 -14.36 -2.02 7.89
CA VAL A 306 -14.12 -1.05 8.97
C VAL A 306 -15.03 0.18 8.84
N LEU A 307 -15.23 0.70 7.62
CA LEU A 307 -16.16 1.80 7.39
C LEU A 307 -17.60 1.42 7.76
N LYS A 308 -18.04 0.23 7.35
CA LYS A 308 -19.37 -0.31 7.66
C LYS A 308 -19.57 -0.47 9.17
N ASP A 309 -18.59 -1.04 9.87
CA ASP A 309 -18.67 -1.30 11.32
C ASP A 309 -18.81 0.01 12.11
N LYS A 310 -18.10 1.07 11.70
CA LYS A 310 -18.24 2.41 12.30
C LYS A 310 -19.61 3.02 12.09
N LEU A 311 -20.18 2.88 10.89
CA LEU A 311 -21.52 3.39 10.59
C LEU A 311 -22.58 2.62 11.38
N ASN A 312 -22.43 1.31 11.51
CA ASN A 312 -23.31 0.47 12.33
C ASN A 312 -23.24 0.85 13.81
N TYR A 313 -22.04 1.08 14.33
CA TYR A 313 -21.85 1.54 15.70
C TYR A 313 -22.57 2.87 15.96
N LEU A 314 -22.38 3.85 15.05
CA LEU A 314 -23.05 5.14 15.15
C LEU A 314 -24.58 5.00 15.07
N ALA A 315 -25.08 4.15 14.18
CA ALA A 315 -26.51 3.88 14.06
C ALA A 315 -27.10 3.31 15.36
N ALA A 316 -26.42 2.33 15.97
CA ALA A 316 -26.84 1.73 17.23
C ALA A 316 -26.87 2.75 18.39
N GLU A 317 -25.89 3.66 18.47
CA GLU A 317 -25.88 4.73 19.48
C GLU A 317 -27.06 5.70 19.30
N VAL A 318 -27.43 6.01 18.06
CA VAL A 318 -28.60 6.86 17.78
C VAL A 318 -29.91 6.16 18.13
N GLU A 319 -30.01 4.85 17.97
CA GLU A 319 -31.20 4.08 18.37
C GLU A 319 -31.41 4.10 19.88
N LYS A 320 -30.34 4.02 20.67
CA LYS A 320 -30.41 4.12 22.14
C LYS A 320 -30.95 5.46 22.65
N LEU A 321 -30.86 6.53 21.86
CA LEU A 321 -31.41 7.86 22.23
C LEU A 321 -32.94 7.94 22.07
N LYS A 322 -33.57 6.96 21.42
CA LYS A 322 -35.02 6.93 21.26
C LYS A 322 -35.74 6.33 22.47
N ASP A 323 -35.00 5.67 23.36
CA ASP A 323 -35.46 5.14 24.66
C ASP A 323 -35.19 6.14 25.79
#